data_AF-A0A7Y2TQS6-F1
#
_entry.id   AF-A0A7Y2TQS6-F1
#
_cell.length_a   1.000
_cell.length_b   1.000
_cell.length_c   1.000
_cell.angle_alpha   90.00
_cell.angle_beta   90.00
_cell.angle_gamma   90.00
#
_symmetry.space_group_name_H-M   'P 1'
#
loop_
_entity.id
_entity.type
_entity.pdbx_description
1 polymer ?
#
loop_
_entity_poly.entity_id
_entity_poly.type
_entity_poly.pdbx_seq_one_letter_code
_entity_poly.pdbx_strand_id
1 'polypeptide(L)'
;GNISICRKHAAQIRIADIMAASSCIPVGMEPLFFPDDFHWPDDGKSRRWGSRPSRPTNDEIRAALRRNTDTKEPTFALMDGGVYDNQGITSTLLALNRRKENYREQDTHECGVSMSSLGRSEPPGPEDWAKWMSGRVSSGSAYKSVGVKPEDLDLLIISDTPVRKASFYPRILFPSGAENNQPEADSREEAPKRGLLQRLGHWAKYRITLGMITFITTLLLIALSISLGIALVELWAFWDARSDEVPFGKGFFITFHVALPFLLLVQIWWLLWQYRKLRKELALKLQSLISHWDRKPKRYLKKLTVGDVIDMGLLRASSTAALTSAIYMDRIRGLGYSTAFSREDLQDKILANEIFALQKARQLDDPFIHELKAQEAWPPPPEMDRIVDIAANMQTKLWIDHEKDGPHNDLDFLVVCGQSTICYNLMRYLWEDLRDEDGSWLDPKMQGVFEHALREWKKLMDDPWSLLKDRKQKSRLPELNAHAAKVATSA
;
A
#
# COMPACT_ATOMS: atom_id res chain seq x y z
N GLY A 1 -5.53 -18.62 12.69
CA GLY A 1 -6.17 -18.97 11.43
C GLY A 1 -6.55 -20.43 11.43
N ASN A 2 -7.02 -20.91 10.29
CA ASN A 2 -7.55 -22.27 10.12
C ASN A 2 -6.48 -23.36 9.97
N ILE A 3 -5.19 -23.02 9.96
CA ILE A 3 -4.08 -23.95 9.74
C ILE A 3 -2.94 -23.58 10.70
N SER A 4 -2.36 -24.57 11.38
CA SER A 4 -1.17 -24.42 12.21
C SER A 4 0.01 -25.23 11.66
N ILE A 5 1.22 -24.67 11.75
CA ILE A 5 2.47 -25.34 11.39
C ILE A 5 3.22 -25.68 12.67
N CYS A 6 3.57 -26.95 12.81
CA CYS A 6 4.30 -27.49 13.92
C CYS A 6 5.74 -26.95 14.00
N ARG A 7 6.25 -26.76 15.22
CA ARG A 7 7.50 -26.05 15.50
C ARG A 7 8.73 -26.63 14.78
N LYS A 8 8.81 -27.95 14.67
CA LYS A 8 9.86 -28.69 13.93
C LYS A 8 10.02 -28.15 12.51
N HIS A 9 8.91 -27.98 11.80
CA HIS A 9 8.91 -27.53 10.40
C HIS A 9 8.97 -26.02 10.28
N ALA A 10 8.31 -25.28 11.16
CA ALA A 10 8.40 -23.82 11.20
C ALA A 10 9.85 -23.34 11.36
N ALA A 11 10.66 -24.03 12.17
CA ALA A 11 12.08 -23.73 12.39
C ALA A 11 12.97 -23.95 11.15
N GLN A 12 12.49 -24.68 10.14
CA GLN A 12 13.22 -24.93 8.90
C GLN A 12 12.94 -23.88 7.82
N ILE A 13 11.86 -23.09 7.98
CA ILE A 13 11.46 -22.08 7.01
C ILE A 13 12.42 -20.89 7.09
N ARG A 14 12.91 -20.45 5.93
CA ARG A 14 13.73 -19.23 5.86
C ARG A 14 12.85 -18.01 6.10
N ILE A 15 13.34 -17.09 6.93
CA ILE A 15 12.69 -15.78 7.14
C ILE A 15 12.52 -15.05 5.80
N ALA A 16 13.47 -15.20 4.86
CA ALA A 16 13.37 -14.62 3.52
C ALA A 16 12.12 -15.08 2.75
N ASP A 17 11.74 -16.36 2.83
CA ASP A 17 10.55 -16.89 2.13
C ASP A 17 9.25 -16.36 2.77
N ILE A 18 9.23 -16.21 4.10
CA ILE A 18 8.12 -15.57 4.83
C ILE A 18 7.96 -14.10 4.44
N MET A 19 9.09 -13.38 4.35
CA MET A 19 9.10 -11.97 3.91
C MET A 19 8.64 -11.82 2.45
N ALA A 20 9.03 -12.75 1.57
CA ALA A 20 8.54 -12.77 0.20
C ALA A 20 7.02 -13.00 0.15
N ALA A 21 6.50 -13.97 0.91
CA ALA A 21 5.06 -14.27 0.99
C ALA A 21 4.23 -13.10 1.55
N SER A 22 4.77 -12.40 2.54
CA SER A 22 4.14 -11.19 3.10
C SER A 22 4.14 -10.03 2.08
N SER A 23 5.13 -9.98 1.20
CA SER A 23 5.28 -8.92 0.17
C SER A 23 4.43 -9.14 -1.10
N CYS A 24 3.78 -10.29 -1.27
CA CYS A 24 2.91 -10.56 -2.43
C CYS A 24 1.63 -9.71 -2.38
N ILE A 25 1.58 -8.59 -3.12
CA ILE A 25 0.41 -7.70 -3.18
C ILE A 25 -0.64 -8.26 -4.16
N PRO A 26 -1.94 -8.36 -3.79
CA PRO A 26 -2.99 -8.91 -4.66
C PRO A 26 -3.13 -8.25 -6.03
N VAL A 27 -2.66 -7.00 -6.17
CA VAL A 27 -2.70 -6.23 -7.41
C VAL A 27 -1.36 -6.31 -8.12
N GLY A 28 -1.03 -7.48 -8.67
CA GLY A 28 0.10 -7.63 -9.61
C GLY A 28 1.13 -8.71 -9.28
N MET A 29 1.00 -9.43 -8.16
CA MET A 29 1.86 -10.56 -7.83
C MET A 29 1.04 -11.83 -7.62
N GLU A 30 1.59 -12.97 -8.05
CA GLU A 30 1.04 -14.28 -7.73
C GLU A 30 1.31 -14.61 -6.25
N PRO A 31 0.40 -15.33 -5.57
CA PRO A 31 0.66 -15.80 -4.22
C PRO A 31 1.80 -16.80 -4.20
N LEU A 32 2.54 -16.86 -3.09
CA LEU A 32 3.48 -17.95 -2.82
C LEU A 32 2.69 -19.13 -2.25
N PHE A 33 2.79 -20.30 -2.88
CA PHE A 33 2.12 -21.51 -2.44
C PHE A 33 2.96 -22.23 -1.39
N PHE A 34 2.51 -22.24 -0.15
CA PHE A 34 3.13 -23.03 0.90
C PHE A 34 2.64 -24.50 0.83
N PRO A 35 3.52 -25.51 1.02
CA PRO A 35 4.97 -25.43 1.23
C PRO A 35 5.80 -25.44 -0.07
N ASP A 36 5.18 -25.50 -1.25
CA ASP A 36 5.83 -25.83 -2.52
C ASP A 36 6.78 -24.73 -3.05
N ASP A 37 6.53 -23.46 -2.75
CA ASP A 37 7.38 -22.32 -3.14
C ASP A 37 8.42 -21.93 -2.08
N PHE A 38 8.45 -22.62 -0.95
CA PHE A 38 9.38 -22.36 0.15
C PHE A 38 10.65 -23.19 0.01
N HIS A 39 11.78 -22.65 0.46
CA HIS A 39 13.03 -23.39 0.48
C HIS A 39 13.14 -24.26 1.73
N TRP A 40 13.55 -25.52 1.54
CA TRP A 40 13.72 -26.50 2.61
C TRP A 40 15.20 -26.94 2.74
N PRO A 41 15.66 -27.37 3.94
CA PRO A 41 17.06 -27.75 4.15
C PRO A 41 17.57 -28.90 3.26
N ASP A 42 16.69 -29.79 2.81
CA ASP A 42 17.04 -30.93 1.94
C ASP A 42 16.93 -30.61 0.42
N ASP A 43 16.76 -29.34 0.05
CA ASP A 43 16.69 -28.83 -1.34
C ASP A 43 17.86 -29.23 -2.24
N GLY A 44 19.03 -29.49 -1.65
CA GLY A 44 20.27 -29.75 -2.38
C GLY A 44 20.59 -31.22 -2.70
N LYS A 45 19.79 -32.21 -2.26
CA LYS A 45 20.19 -33.64 -2.33
C LYS A 45 19.59 -34.45 -3.49
N SER A 46 19.04 -33.81 -4.52
CA SER A 46 18.64 -34.53 -5.74
C SER A 46 19.87 -35.02 -6.52
N ARG A 47 20.33 -36.25 -6.21
CA ARG A 47 21.48 -36.94 -6.83
C ARG A 47 21.18 -37.49 -8.23
N ARG A 48 20.45 -36.77 -9.08
CA ARG A 48 20.23 -37.22 -10.47
C ARG A 48 20.57 -36.10 -11.47
N TRP A 49 21.85 -36.05 -11.81
CA TRP A 49 22.43 -35.27 -12.90
C TRP A 49 21.60 -35.53 -14.18
N GLY A 50 20.85 -34.52 -14.66
CA GLY A 50 20.07 -34.60 -15.91
C GLY A 50 18.55 -34.58 -15.76
N SER A 51 17.98 -34.63 -14.57
CA SER A 51 16.55 -34.34 -14.34
C SER A 51 16.43 -32.92 -13.77
N ARG A 52 15.53 -32.08 -14.30
CA ARG A 52 15.27 -30.73 -13.75
C ARG A 52 15.24 -30.80 -12.22
N PRO A 53 15.89 -29.88 -11.47
CA PRO A 53 15.83 -29.89 -10.02
C PRO A 53 14.37 -29.84 -9.63
N SER A 54 13.83 -30.97 -9.18
CA SER A 54 12.54 -31.02 -8.53
C SER A 54 12.77 -30.21 -7.27
N ARG A 55 12.25 -28.98 -7.18
CA ARG A 55 12.19 -28.25 -5.90
C ARG A 55 11.58 -29.23 -4.91
N PRO A 56 12.31 -29.77 -3.93
CA PRO A 56 11.74 -30.79 -3.09
C PRO A 56 10.72 -30.12 -2.19
N THR A 57 9.50 -30.59 -2.33
CA THR A 57 8.42 -30.19 -1.45
C THR A 57 8.61 -30.93 -0.14
N ASN A 58 8.33 -30.28 0.99
CA ASN A 58 8.31 -30.97 2.27
C ASN A 58 7.10 -31.93 2.30
N ASP A 59 7.33 -33.18 1.89
CA ASP A 59 6.28 -34.19 1.72
C ASP A 59 5.57 -34.50 3.04
N GLU A 60 6.27 -34.39 4.18
CA GLU A 60 5.66 -34.53 5.50
C GLU A 60 4.59 -33.45 5.71
N ILE A 61 4.89 -32.19 5.39
CA ILE A 61 3.94 -31.07 5.51
C ILE A 61 2.80 -31.22 4.53
N ARG A 62 3.07 -31.54 3.25
CA ARG A 62 2.01 -31.77 2.26
C ARG A 62 1.04 -32.85 2.70
N ALA A 63 1.56 -33.97 3.19
CA ALA A 63 0.74 -35.07 3.67
C ALA A 63 -0.07 -34.66 4.91
N ALA A 64 0.52 -33.89 5.81
CA ALA A 64 -0.17 -33.38 7.00
C ALA A 64 -1.28 -32.39 6.62
N LEU A 65 -1.04 -31.47 5.69
CA LEU A 65 -2.06 -30.55 5.18
C LEU A 65 -3.24 -31.29 4.54
N ARG A 66 -2.97 -32.29 3.69
CA ARG A 66 -4.03 -33.11 3.08
C ARG A 66 -4.87 -33.87 4.11
N ARG A 67 -4.26 -34.35 5.20
CA ARG A 67 -4.94 -35.11 6.24
C ARG A 67 -5.78 -34.23 7.16
N ASN A 68 -5.26 -33.05 7.49
CA ASN A 68 -5.73 -32.28 8.64
C ASN A 68 -6.51 -31.00 8.26
N THR A 69 -6.65 -30.72 6.96
CA THR A 69 -7.47 -29.61 6.45
C THR A 69 -8.73 -30.12 5.75
N ASP A 70 -9.84 -29.39 5.89
CA ASP A 70 -11.13 -29.75 5.27
C ASP A 70 -11.08 -29.74 3.74
N THR A 71 -10.19 -28.92 3.15
CA THR A 71 -10.02 -28.79 1.70
C THR A 71 -9.29 -29.99 1.09
N LYS A 72 -8.54 -30.75 1.91
CA LYS A 72 -7.63 -31.84 1.46
C LYS A 72 -6.58 -31.39 0.45
N GLU A 73 -6.36 -30.09 0.34
CA GLU A 73 -5.35 -29.53 -0.54
C GLU A 73 -3.96 -29.69 0.11
N PRO A 74 -2.94 -30.08 -0.68
CA PRO A 74 -1.57 -30.23 -0.17
C PRO A 74 -0.86 -28.89 0.05
N THR A 75 -1.45 -27.82 -0.45
CA THR A 75 -0.86 -26.48 -0.53
C THR A 75 -1.91 -25.43 -0.24
N PHE A 76 -1.46 -24.26 0.19
CA PHE A 76 -2.30 -23.07 0.29
C PHE A 76 -1.54 -21.83 -0.16
N ALA A 77 -2.26 -20.90 -0.78
CA ALA A 77 -1.73 -19.62 -1.22
C ALA A 77 -1.52 -18.70 0.00
N LEU A 78 -0.30 -18.20 0.16
CA LEU A 78 0.03 -17.13 1.09
C LEU A 78 0.12 -15.80 0.34
N MET A 79 -0.69 -14.85 0.79
CA MET A 79 -0.73 -13.50 0.26
C MET A 79 -1.23 -12.59 1.38
N ASP A 80 -0.35 -11.77 1.94
CA ASP A 80 -0.72 -10.73 2.91
C ASP A 80 -0.65 -9.35 2.26
N GLY A 81 0.28 -9.18 1.31
CA GLY A 81 0.38 -8.02 0.43
C GLY A 81 0.51 -6.68 1.13
N GLY A 82 0.85 -6.72 2.41
CA GLY A 82 0.67 -5.58 3.29
C GLY A 82 -0.70 -4.90 3.12
N VAL A 83 -1.80 -5.65 3.23
CA VAL A 83 -3.15 -5.03 3.26
C VAL A 83 -3.74 -5.06 4.67
N TYR A 84 -3.49 -6.12 5.45
CA TYR A 84 -4.16 -6.34 6.74
C TYR A 84 -3.26 -6.11 7.95
N ASP A 85 -2.02 -6.62 7.95
CA ASP A 85 -1.08 -6.50 9.09
C ASP A 85 0.37 -6.29 8.62
N ASN A 86 0.63 -5.25 7.82
CA ASN A 86 1.95 -4.93 7.25
C ASN A 86 3.05 -4.79 8.30
N GLN A 87 2.65 -4.48 9.53
CA GLN A 87 3.53 -4.21 10.65
C GLN A 87 3.74 -5.46 11.52
N GLY A 88 3.02 -6.55 11.24
CA GLY A 88 3.05 -7.77 12.05
C GLY A 88 2.57 -7.57 13.50
N ILE A 89 1.89 -6.45 13.79
CA ILE A 89 1.46 -6.10 15.15
C ILE A 89 0.42 -7.11 15.61
N THR A 90 -0.60 -7.36 14.79
CA THR A 90 -1.68 -8.30 15.13
C THR A 90 -1.10 -9.70 15.34
N SER A 91 -0.23 -10.13 14.44
CA SER A 91 0.47 -11.42 14.51
C SER A 91 1.31 -11.57 15.78
N THR A 92 2.01 -10.50 16.19
CA THR A 92 2.81 -10.47 17.41
C THR A 92 1.93 -10.52 18.66
N LEU A 93 0.87 -9.70 18.73
CA LEU A 93 -0.09 -9.71 19.84
C LEU A 93 -0.78 -11.07 19.99
N LEU A 94 -1.11 -11.72 18.87
CA LEU A 94 -1.64 -13.08 18.87
C LEU A 94 -0.64 -14.08 19.45
N ALA A 95 0.64 -13.99 19.07
CA ALA A 95 1.68 -14.85 19.63
C ALA A 95 1.86 -14.63 21.14
N LEU A 96 1.79 -13.37 21.59
CA LEU A 96 1.86 -13.02 23.02
C LEU A 96 0.70 -13.61 23.81
N ASN A 97 -0.54 -13.44 23.33
CA ASN A 97 -1.72 -14.00 23.97
C ASN A 97 -1.64 -15.53 24.08
N ARG A 98 -1.16 -16.20 23.01
CA ARG A 98 -0.94 -17.65 23.02
C ARG A 98 0.03 -18.06 24.13
N ARG A 99 1.18 -17.40 24.24
CA ARG A 99 2.15 -17.69 25.32
C ARG A 99 1.53 -17.49 26.71
N LYS A 100 0.80 -16.40 26.89
CA LYS A 100 0.22 -15.95 28.17
C LYS A 100 -0.83 -16.90 28.75
N GLU A 101 -1.65 -17.51 27.90
CA GLU A 101 -2.65 -18.50 28.34
C GLU A 101 -2.00 -19.85 28.74
N ASN A 102 -0.67 -19.92 28.85
CA ASN A 102 0.07 -21.18 28.93
C ASN A 102 -0.40 -22.15 27.84
N TYR A 103 -0.79 -21.65 26.66
CA TYR A 103 -0.63 -22.42 25.44
C TYR A 103 0.88 -22.54 25.21
N ARG A 104 1.54 -23.35 26.04
CA ARG A 104 2.49 -24.28 25.46
C ARG A 104 1.68 -24.93 24.37
N GLU A 105 2.00 -24.63 23.11
CA GLU A 105 1.70 -25.57 22.06
C GLU A 105 2.08 -26.92 22.68
N GLN A 106 1.08 -27.72 23.09
CA GLN A 106 1.28 -29.16 23.11
C GLN A 106 1.81 -29.36 21.72
N ASP A 107 3.13 -29.57 21.61
CA ASP A 107 3.86 -29.69 20.34
C ASP A 107 3.04 -30.69 19.56
N THR A 108 2.13 -30.20 18.72
CA THR A 108 1.41 -31.09 17.85
C THR A 108 2.51 -31.49 16.92
N HIS A 109 3.04 -32.70 17.11
CA HIS A 109 4.06 -33.26 16.23
C HIS A 109 3.58 -33.25 14.78
N GLU A 110 2.28 -33.02 14.56
CA GLU A 110 1.63 -32.92 13.29
C GLU A 110 1.30 -31.47 12.88
N CYS A 111 1.59 -31.18 11.62
CA CYS A 111 1.31 -29.92 10.95
C CYS A 111 -0.08 -29.95 10.28
N GLY A 112 -0.59 -28.79 9.83
CA GLY A 112 -1.82 -28.70 9.06
C GLY A 112 -3.11 -28.85 9.87
N VAL A 113 -3.01 -28.94 11.20
CA VAL A 113 -4.16 -29.12 12.09
C VAL A 113 -4.96 -27.82 12.15
N SER A 114 -6.27 -27.93 11.94
CA SER A 114 -7.17 -26.80 12.16
C SER A 114 -7.17 -26.41 13.64
N MET A 115 -7.00 -25.12 13.92
CA MET A 115 -7.07 -24.61 15.29
C MET A 115 -8.40 -25.01 15.96
N SER A 116 -9.51 -25.00 15.21
CA SER A 116 -10.82 -25.42 15.74
C SER A 116 -10.84 -26.88 16.21
N SER A 117 -10.14 -27.78 15.51
CA SER A 117 -10.07 -29.22 15.85
C SER A 117 -9.26 -29.52 17.11
N LEU A 118 -8.43 -28.58 17.56
CA LEU A 118 -7.67 -28.69 18.81
C LEU A 118 -8.46 -28.19 20.04
N GLY A 119 -9.77 -27.93 19.88
CA GLY A 119 -10.58 -27.23 20.89
C GLY A 119 -10.26 -25.74 20.99
N ARG A 120 -9.56 -25.17 20.01
CA ARG A 120 -9.03 -23.80 20.00
C ARG A 120 -9.83 -22.97 19.00
N SER A 121 -10.96 -22.42 19.43
CA SER A 121 -11.71 -21.49 18.58
C SER A 121 -11.00 -20.15 18.55
N GLU A 122 -10.67 -19.67 17.35
CA GLU A 122 -10.56 -18.22 17.16
C GLU A 122 -11.82 -17.56 17.71
N PRO A 123 -11.72 -16.34 18.25
CA PRO A 123 -12.89 -15.65 18.76
C PRO A 123 -14.01 -15.65 17.70
N PRO A 124 -15.22 -16.14 18.02
CA PRO A 124 -16.24 -16.42 17.01
C PRO A 124 -16.87 -15.15 16.42
N GLY A 125 -16.68 -14.00 17.08
CA GLY A 125 -17.21 -12.72 16.66
C GLY A 125 -16.24 -11.55 16.84
N PRO A 126 -16.53 -10.40 16.20
CA PRO A 126 -15.68 -9.21 16.26
C PRO A 126 -15.42 -8.69 17.67
N GLU A 127 -16.41 -8.80 18.57
CA GLU A 127 -16.27 -8.37 19.96
C GLU A 127 -15.29 -9.26 20.75
N ASP A 128 -15.35 -10.57 20.55
CA ASP A 128 -14.42 -11.50 21.21
C ASP A 128 -13.02 -11.35 20.63
N TRP A 129 -12.91 -11.01 19.34
CA TRP A 129 -11.64 -10.61 18.72
C TRP A 129 -11.08 -9.35 19.38
N ALA A 130 -11.88 -8.31 19.55
CA ALA A 130 -11.44 -7.07 20.21
C ALA A 130 -11.01 -7.33 21.67
N LYS A 131 -11.78 -8.15 22.41
CA LYS A 131 -11.43 -8.57 23.77
C LYS A 131 -10.11 -9.32 23.78
N TRP A 132 -9.95 -10.33 22.92
CA TRP A 132 -8.73 -11.11 22.87
C TRP A 132 -7.51 -10.27 22.49
N MET A 133 -7.65 -9.40 21.48
CA MET A 133 -6.58 -8.48 21.05
C MET A 133 -6.19 -7.49 22.15
N SER A 134 -7.14 -7.04 22.97
CA SER A 134 -6.87 -6.24 24.19
C SER A 134 -6.30 -7.04 25.37
N GLY A 135 -5.98 -8.33 25.19
CA GLY A 135 -5.43 -9.20 26.22
C GLY A 135 -6.48 -9.76 27.20
N ARG A 136 -7.78 -9.56 26.92
CA ARG A 136 -8.92 -10.09 27.70
C ARG A 136 -9.41 -11.38 27.04
N VAL A 137 -9.08 -12.53 27.62
CA VAL A 137 -9.40 -13.84 27.02
C VAL A 137 -10.80 -14.29 27.44
N SER A 138 -11.60 -14.75 26.48
CA SER A 138 -12.88 -15.41 26.71
C SER A 138 -12.77 -16.92 26.52
N SER A 139 -12.70 -17.69 27.62
CA SER A 139 -13.25 -19.05 27.62
C SER A 139 -13.84 -19.42 28.99
N GLY A 140 -15.13 -19.82 28.98
CA GLY A 140 -15.72 -20.72 29.97
C GLY A 140 -16.21 -20.21 31.33
N SER A 141 -15.56 -19.26 32.00
CA SER A 141 -16.00 -18.83 33.35
C SER A 141 -15.28 -17.57 33.81
N ALA A 142 -16.04 -16.61 34.35
CA ALA A 142 -15.61 -15.39 35.08
C ALA A 142 -14.33 -14.73 34.56
N TYR A 143 -14.49 -13.61 33.84
CA TYR A 143 -13.44 -12.69 33.35
C TYR A 143 -12.17 -12.71 34.21
N LYS A 144 -11.18 -13.53 33.82
CA LYS A 144 -9.83 -13.42 34.37
C LYS A 144 -9.11 -12.34 33.56
N SER A 145 -8.75 -11.24 34.22
CA SER A 145 -7.65 -10.43 33.72
C SER A 145 -6.44 -11.35 33.66
N VAL A 146 -5.90 -11.52 32.46
CA VAL A 146 -4.70 -12.33 32.32
C VAL A 146 -3.57 -11.40 32.76
N GLY A 147 -3.01 -11.60 33.96
CA GLY A 147 -1.83 -10.88 34.41
C GLY A 147 -0.63 -11.33 33.59
N VAL A 148 0.03 -10.40 32.89
CA VAL A 148 1.35 -10.69 32.30
C VAL A 148 2.33 -10.84 33.45
N LYS A 149 3.08 -11.94 33.46
CA LYS A 149 4.29 -11.99 34.29
C LYS A 149 5.35 -11.11 33.61
N PRO A 150 6.07 -10.27 34.35
CA PRO A 150 7.12 -9.41 33.79
C PRO A 150 8.14 -10.13 32.90
N GLU A 151 8.28 -11.44 33.07
CA GLU A 151 9.22 -12.36 32.42
C GLU A 151 8.90 -12.73 30.95
N ASP A 152 7.65 -12.54 30.49
CA ASP A 152 7.19 -13.11 29.20
C ASP A 152 7.46 -12.21 27.97
N LEU A 153 7.71 -10.92 28.20
CA LEU A 153 8.07 -9.92 27.19
C LEU A 153 8.73 -8.72 27.88
N ASP A 154 9.96 -8.40 27.48
CA ASP A 154 10.71 -7.28 28.07
C ASP A 154 10.33 -5.95 27.40
N LEU A 155 10.31 -5.88 26.06
CA LEU A 155 10.00 -4.68 25.30
C LEU A 155 9.49 -5.02 23.88
N LEU A 156 8.35 -4.46 23.48
CA LEU A 156 7.82 -4.51 22.12
C LEU A 156 8.19 -3.25 21.34
N ILE A 157 8.98 -3.39 20.27
CA ILE A 157 9.34 -2.27 19.40
C ILE A 157 8.57 -2.39 18.09
N ILE A 158 7.77 -1.38 17.77
CA ILE A 158 7.01 -1.29 16.51
C ILE A 158 7.73 -0.34 15.57
N SER A 159 8.45 -0.88 14.58
CA SER A 159 9.12 -0.08 13.55
C SER A 159 8.19 0.22 12.38
N ASP A 160 8.14 1.48 11.93
CA ASP A 160 7.25 1.88 10.82
C ASP A 160 7.78 3.06 10.01
N THR A 161 7.25 3.20 8.80
CA THR A 161 7.49 4.31 7.88
C THR A 161 6.19 5.09 7.69
N PRO A 162 5.79 6.00 8.59
CA PRO A 162 4.56 6.76 8.37
C PRO A 162 4.70 7.64 7.13
N VAL A 163 3.84 7.45 6.13
CA VAL A 163 3.86 8.24 4.90
C VAL A 163 3.68 9.73 5.26
N ARG A 164 4.73 10.54 5.11
CA ARG A 164 4.56 11.99 5.04
C ARG A 164 3.64 12.27 3.85
N LYS A 165 2.41 12.76 4.09
CA LYS A 165 1.96 14.05 3.54
C LYS A 165 0.54 14.45 3.94
N ALA A 166 0.39 15.78 3.90
CA ALA A 166 -0.84 16.55 4.04
C ALA A 166 -2.05 15.87 3.40
N SER A 167 -3.17 15.93 4.13
CA SER A 167 -4.48 15.50 3.68
C SER A 167 -4.71 15.81 2.20
N PHE A 168 -5.04 14.75 1.44
CA PHE A 168 -5.26 14.77 -0.01
C PHE A 168 -6.59 15.45 -0.39
N TYR A 169 -6.98 16.50 0.35
CA TYR A 169 -8.03 17.41 -0.03
C TYR A 169 -7.37 18.70 -0.49
N PRO A 170 -7.55 19.16 -1.75
CA PRO A 170 -7.26 20.55 -2.05
C PRO A 170 -8.04 21.41 -1.04
N ARG A 171 -7.34 22.23 -0.25
CA ARG A 171 -8.01 23.25 0.57
C ARG A 171 -8.77 24.14 -0.39
N ILE A 172 -10.08 23.99 -0.44
CA ILE A 172 -10.95 25.01 -0.99
C ILE A 172 -10.84 26.18 -0.01
N LEU A 173 -10.01 27.15 -0.35
CA LEU A 173 -9.98 28.44 0.34
C LEU A 173 -11.35 29.07 0.12
N PHE A 174 -12.21 28.98 1.12
CA PHE A 174 -13.35 29.87 1.20
C PHE A 174 -12.81 31.28 1.39
N PRO A 175 -13.32 32.30 0.68
CA PRO A 175 -12.99 33.68 1.00
C PRO A 175 -13.60 33.99 2.36
N SER A 176 -12.83 33.75 3.43
CA SER A 176 -13.07 34.37 4.72
C SER A 176 -12.76 35.86 4.56
N GLY A 177 -13.67 36.68 5.09
CA GLY A 177 -13.75 38.12 4.86
C GLY A 177 -12.43 38.86 5.01
N ALA A 178 -12.32 39.89 4.18
CA ALA A 178 -11.40 41.02 4.22
C ALA A 178 -10.43 41.05 5.41
N GLU A 179 -9.14 40.86 5.12
CA GLU A 179 -8.10 41.69 5.72
C GLU A 179 -6.93 41.82 4.74
N ASN A 180 -6.49 43.06 4.60
CA ASN A 180 -5.49 43.52 3.65
C ASN A 180 -4.16 42.77 3.82
N ASN A 181 -3.73 42.08 2.78
CA ASN A 181 -2.31 41.95 2.47
C ASN A 181 -2.14 42.03 0.95
N GLN A 182 -1.37 43.03 0.52
CA GLN A 182 -0.98 43.22 -0.87
C GLN A 182 -0.25 41.96 -1.38
N PRO A 183 -0.56 41.46 -2.58
CA PRO A 183 0.25 40.41 -3.17
C PRO A 183 1.59 40.99 -3.62
N GLU A 184 2.68 40.46 -3.07
CA GLU A 184 4.02 40.60 -3.63
C GLU A 184 3.98 40.19 -5.11
N ALA A 185 4.48 41.09 -5.95
CA ALA A 185 4.63 40.88 -7.36
C ALA A 185 5.83 39.95 -7.59
N ASP A 186 5.55 38.67 -7.83
CA ASP A 186 6.56 37.77 -8.36
C ASP A 186 6.09 37.03 -9.62
N SER A 187 6.98 37.09 -10.61
CA SER A 187 7.05 36.36 -11.89
C SER A 187 5.73 35.97 -12.60
N ARG A 188 5.37 36.77 -13.62
CA ARG A 188 4.56 36.30 -14.76
C ARG A 188 5.31 35.18 -15.48
N GLU A 189 5.05 33.93 -15.11
CA GLU A 189 5.25 32.81 -16.04
C GLU A 189 4.28 32.99 -17.22
N GLU A 190 4.83 33.21 -18.42
CA GLU A 190 4.07 33.23 -19.66
C GLU A 190 3.39 31.86 -19.86
N ALA A 191 2.06 31.84 -19.78
CA ALA A 191 1.27 30.65 -20.08
C ALA A 191 1.66 30.12 -21.48
N PRO A 192 1.98 28.82 -21.62
CA PRO A 192 2.48 28.28 -22.88
C PRO A 192 1.44 28.50 -23.99
N LYS A 193 1.91 28.95 -25.16
CA LYS A 193 1.08 29.18 -26.35
C LYS A 193 0.41 27.88 -26.80
N ARG A 194 -0.77 27.58 -26.24
CA ARG A 194 -1.57 26.38 -26.56
C ARG A 194 -1.99 26.41 -28.03
N GLY A 195 -1.67 25.35 -28.77
CA GLY A 195 -2.03 25.19 -30.18
C GLY A 195 -3.54 25.19 -30.44
N LEU A 196 -3.95 25.50 -31.67
CA LEU A 196 -5.36 25.63 -32.09
C LEU A 196 -6.21 24.40 -31.74
N LEU A 197 -5.65 23.19 -31.91
CA LEU A 197 -6.32 21.92 -31.59
C LEU A 197 -6.56 21.73 -30.08
N GLN A 198 -5.64 22.17 -29.23
CA GLN A 198 -5.82 22.14 -27.78
C GLN A 198 -6.86 23.18 -27.32
N ARG A 199 -6.92 24.34 -27.98
CA ARG A 199 -7.96 25.35 -27.74
C ARG A 199 -9.35 24.82 -28.13
N LEU A 200 -9.46 24.13 -29.25
CA LEU A 200 -10.70 23.48 -29.70
C LEU A 200 -11.11 22.33 -28.76
N GLY A 201 -10.17 21.50 -28.32
CA GLY A 201 -10.43 20.43 -27.35
C GLY A 201 -10.90 20.95 -25.99
N HIS A 202 -10.28 22.02 -25.49
CA HIS A 202 -10.69 22.68 -24.26
C HIS A 202 -12.08 23.34 -24.42
N TRP A 203 -12.33 24.03 -25.53
CA TRP A 203 -13.64 24.60 -25.83
C TRP A 203 -14.73 23.52 -25.89
N ALA A 204 -14.48 22.42 -26.60
CA ALA A 204 -15.39 21.30 -26.73
C ALA A 204 -15.69 20.64 -25.37
N LYS A 205 -14.66 20.45 -24.53
CA LYS A 205 -14.81 19.85 -23.20
C LYS A 205 -15.77 20.65 -22.30
N TYR A 206 -15.66 21.99 -22.27
CA TYR A 206 -16.37 22.82 -21.28
C TYR A 206 -17.64 23.52 -21.80
N ARG A 207 -17.89 23.53 -23.12
CA ARG A 207 -19.09 24.18 -23.70
C ARG A 207 -20.09 23.19 -24.28
N ILE A 208 -19.67 21.99 -24.66
CA ILE A 208 -20.55 21.00 -25.25
C ILE A 208 -21.26 20.23 -24.15
N THR A 209 -22.57 20.43 -24.06
CA THR A 209 -23.42 19.64 -23.17
C THR A 209 -23.72 18.28 -23.78
N LEU A 210 -23.95 17.30 -22.91
CA LEU A 210 -24.46 16.00 -23.31
C LEU A 210 -25.81 16.09 -24.06
N GLY A 211 -26.58 17.16 -23.87
CA GLY A 211 -27.79 17.46 -24.65
C GLY A 211 -27.47 17.87 -26.09
N MET A 212 -26.47 18.74 -26.27
CA MET A 212 -26.01 19.21 -27.59
C MET A 212 -25.42 18.09 -28.43
N ILE A 213 -24.68 17.14 -27.84
CA ILE A 213 -24.18 15.96 -28.57
C ILE A 213 -25.33 15.16 -29.17
N THR A 214 -26.38 14.89 -28.39
CA THR A 214 -27.58 14.21 -28.90
C THR A 214 -28.27 14.98 -30.02
N PHE A 215 -28.25 16.31 -29.97
CA PHE A 215 -28.86 17.15 -31.00
C PHE A 215 -28.03 17.13 -32.29
N ILE A 216 -26.73 17.38 -32.21
CA ILE A 216 -25.79 17.39 -33.34
C ILE A 216 -25.75 16.01 -34.03
N THR A 217 -25.66 14.93 -33.26
CA THR A 217 -25.66 13.55 -33.81
C THR A 217 -26.98 13.21 -34.51
N THR A 218 -28.11 13.72 -34.01
CA THR A 218 -29.41 13.52 -34.67
C THR A 218 -29.50 14.31 -35.98
N LEU A 219 -28.98 15.55 -36.01
CA LEU A 219 -28.91 16.34 -37.24
C LEU A 219 -27.99 15.69 -38.28
N LEU A 220 -26.83 15.17 -37.87
CA LEU A 220 -25.92 14.45 -38.75
C LEU A 220 -26.58 13.18 -39.33
N LEU A 221 -27.34 12.43 -38.52
CA LEU A 221 -28.12 11.29 -38.98
C LEU A 221 -29.15 11.68 -40.05
N ILE A 222 -29.86 12.79 -39.86
CA ILE A 222 -30.83 13.29 -40.84
C ILE A 222 -30.13 13.68 -42.13
N ALA A 223 -29.03 14.44 -42.05
CA ALA A 223 -28.27 14.87 -43.23
C ALA A 223 -27.70 13.67 -44.01
N LEU A 224 -27.13 12.68 -43.33
CA LEU A 224 -26.64 11.44 -43.94
C LEU A 224 -27.77 10.62 -44.57
N SER A 225 -28.94 10.58 -43.94
CA SER A 225 -30.11 9.91 -44.51
C SER A 225 -30.58 10.56 -45.80
N ILE A 226 -30.61 11.90 -45.84
CA ILE A 226 -30.96 12.67 -47.05
C ILE A 226 -29.91 12.44 -48.13
N SER A 227 -28.63 12.50 -47.79
CA SER A 227 -27.53 12.25 -48.73
C SER A 227 -27.58 10.84 -49.32
N LEU A 228 -27.85 9.83 -48.49
CA LEU A 228 -28.04 8.45 -48.95
C LEU A 228 -29.28 8.33 -49.85
N GLY A 229 -30.37 9.03 -49.53
CA GLY A 229 -31.57 9.08 -50.35
C GLY A 229 -31.31 9.67 -51.75
N ILE A 230 -30.54 10.76 -51.83
CA ILE A 230 -30.13 11.37 -53.11
C ILE A 230 -29.26 10.38 -53.91
N ALA A 231 -28.26 9.77 -53.27
CA ALA A 231 -27.39 8.78 -53.93
C ALA A 231 -28.16 7.56 -54.45
N LEU A 232 -29.22 7.14 -53.76
CA LEU A 232 -30.10 6.05 -54.21
C LEU A 232 -30.96 6.46 -55.42
N VAL A 233 -31.44 7.71 -55.47
CA VAL A 233 -32.17 8.23 -56.64
C VAL A 233 -31.26 8.36 -57.85
N GLU A 234 -30.03 8.85 -57.66
CA GLU A 234 -29.00 8.90 -58.71
C GLU A 234 -28.63 7.50 -59.19
N LEU A 235 -28.45 6.54 -58.27
CA LEU A 235 -28.21 5.14 -58.63
C LEU A 235 -29.36 4.56 -59.46
N TRP A 236 -30.61 4.88 -59.11
CA TRP A 236 -31.79 4.42 -59.85
C TRP A 236 -31.86 5.03 -61.26
N ALA A 237 -31.63 6.35 -61.38
CA ALA A 237 -31.58 7.02 -62.68
C ALA A 237 -30.42 6.51 -63.56
N PHE A 238 -29.27 6.23 -62.95
CA PHE A 238 -28.11 5.64 -63.62
C PHE A 238 -28.35 4.18 -64.04
N TRP A 239 -29.21 3.46 -63.34
CA TRP A 239 -29.61 2.10 -63.69
C TRP A 239 -30.60 2.05 -64.86
N ASP A 240 -31.50 3.04 -64.95
CA ASP A 240 -32.51 3.14 -66.02
C ASP A 240 -31.91 3.63 -67.36
N ALA A 241 -30.86 4.45 -67.29
CA ALA A 241 -30.05 4.80 -68.46
C ALA A 241 -29.25 3.56 -68.93
N ARG A 242 -29.73 2.86 -69.97
CA ARG A 242 -29.03 1.77 -70.66
C ARG A 242 -27.74 2.27 -71.35
N SER A 243 -26.68 2.52 -70.60
CA SER A 243 -25.33 2.68 -71.14
C SER A 243 -24.46 1.47 -70.79
N ASP A 244 -23.83 0.91 -71.83
CA ASP A 244 -22.80 -0.14 -71.79
C ASP A 244 -21.48 0.40 -71.20
N GLU A 245 -21.55 1.13 -70.08
CA GLU A 245 -20.37 1.63 -69.39
C GLU A 245 -19.74 0.58 -68.46
N VAL A 246 -18.42 0.65 -68.41
CA VAL A 246 -17.46 -0.29 -67.80
C VAL A 246 -17.89 -0.70 -66.37
N PRO A 247 -17.87 -2.01 -66.02
CA PRO A 247 -18.30 -2.53 -64.70
C PRO A 247 -17.64 -1.85 -63.49
N PHE A 248 -16.41 -1.35 -63.67
CA PHE A 248 -15.63 -0.69 -62.64
C PHE A 248 -16.27 0.61 -62.13
N GLY A 249 -16.90 1.40 -63.00
CA GLY A 249 -17.57 2.67 -62.61
C GLY A 249 -18.80 2.44 -61.74
N LYS A 250 -19.61 1.43 -62.09
CA LYS A 250 -20.81 1.01 -61.33
C LYS A 250 -20.45 0.54 -59.92
N GLY A 251 -19.44 -0.34 -59.80
CA GLY A 251 -18.98 -0.83 -58.50
C GLY A 251 -18.38 0.25 -57.60
N PHE A 252 -17.59 1.17 -58.19
CA PHE A 252 -17.01 2.30 -57.46
C PHE A 252 -18.10 3.26 -56.94
N PHE A 253 -19.08 3.61 -57.77
CA PHE A 253 -20.19 4.47 -57.37
C PHE A 253 -20.99 3.88 -56.22
N ILE A 254 -21.41 2.61 -56.32
CA ILE A 254 -22.16 1.91 -55.26
C ILE A 254 -21.38 1.86 -53.95
N THR A 255 -20.08 1.56 -54.01
CA THR A 255 -19.26 1.43 -52.80
C THR A 255 -19.12 2.76 -52.05
N PHE A 256 -18.81 3.85 -52.75
CA PHE A 256 -18.52 5.13 -52.12
C PHE A 256 -19.74 6.01 -51.86
N HIS A 257 -20.77 5.95 -52.72
CA HIS A 257 -21.94 6.83 -52.61
C HIS A 257 -23.10 6.17 -51.86
N VAL A 258 -23.12 4.83 -51.76
CA VAL A 258 -24.22 4.10 -51.11
C VAL A 258 -23.73 3.28 -49.92
N ALA A 259 -22.78 2.36 -50.11
CA ALA A 259 -22.36 1.45 -49.05
C ALA A 259 -21.65 2.17 -47.89
N LEU A 260 -20.68 3.04 -48.18
CA LEU A 260 -19.93 3.76 -47.15
C LEU A 260 -20.83 4.71 -46.32
N PRO A 261 -21.68 5.57 -46.90
CA PRO A 261 -22.62 6.40 -46.13
C PRO A 261 -23.62 5.58 -45.32
N PHE A 262 -24.11 4.46 -45.87
CA PHE A 262 -24.99 3.55 -45.15
C PHE A 262 -24.31 2.95 -43.91
N LEU A 263 -23.06 2.47 -44.04
CA LEU A 263 -22.29 1.95 -42.91
C LEU A 263 -22.05 3.01 -41.83
N LEU A 264 -21.70 4.25 -42.23
CA LEU A 264 -21.54 5.36 -41.29
C LEU A 264 -22.86 5.71 -40.58
N LEU A 265 -23.98 5.69 -41.29
CA LEU A 265 -25.31 5.92 -40.73
C LEU A 265 -25.65 4.86 -39.68
N VAL A 266 -25.43 3.58 -40.00
CA VAL A 266 -25.62 2.46 -39.06
C VAL A 266 -24.72 2.62 -37.83
N GLN A 267 -23.45 2.97 -38.01
CA GLN A 267 -22.50 3.16 -36.91
C GLN A 267 -22.90 4.33 -35.99
N ILE A 268 -23.24 5.49 -36.56
CA ILE A 268 -23.68 6.67 -35.79
C ILE A 268 -24.99 6.39 -35.08
N TRP A 269 -25.94 5.71 -35.74
CA TRP A 269 -27.20 5.29 -35.13
C TRP A 269 -26.97 4.34 -33.96
N TRP A 270 -26.09 3.35 -34.12
CA TRP A 270 -25.74 2.39 -33.07
C TRP A 270 -25.09 3.10 -31.86
N LEU A 271 -24.14 3.99 -32.09
CA LEU A 271 -23.51 4.79 -31.01
C LEU A 271 -24.55 5.66 -30.27
N LEU A 272 -25.45 6.30 -31.01
CA LEU A 272 -26.53 7.11 -30.44
C LEU A 272 -27.51 6.26 -29.62
N TRP A 273 -27.81 5.05 -30.09
CA TRP A 273 -28.64 4.09 -29.37
C TRP A 273 -27.98 3.63 -28.07
N GLN A 274 -26.70 3.22 -28.12
CA GLN A 274 -25.92 2.84 -26.93
C GLN A 274 -25.87 3.97 -25.90
N TYR A 275 -25.59 5.19 -26.37
CA TYR A 275 -25.59 6.38 -25.54
C TYR A 275 -26.96 6.64 -24.88
N ARG A 276 -28.05 6.54 -25.63
CA ARG A 276 -29.42 6.72 -25.10
C ARG A 276 -29.79 5.62 -24.10
N LYS A 277 -29.37 4.37 -24.33
CA LYS A 277 -29.56 3.24 -23.43
C LYS A 277 -28.83 3.47 -22.10
N LEU A 278 -27.53 3.74 -22.14
CA LEU A 278 -26.71 4.02 -20.97
C LEU A 278 -27.28 5.17 -20.13
N ARG A 279 -27.68 6.26 -20.79
CA ARG A 279 -28.28 7.42 -20.12
C ARG A 279 -29.62 7.10 -19.45
N LYS A 280 -30.43 6.22 -20.05
CA LYS A 280 -31.71 5.76 -19.48
C LYS A 280 -31.47 4.88 -18.26
N GLU A 281 -30.52 3.94 -18.33
CA GLU A 281 -30.13 3.09 -17.20
C GLU A 281 -29.55 3.91 -16.04
N LEU A 282 -28.65 4.84 -16.32
CA LEU A 282 -28.08 5.73 -15.31
C LEU A 282 -29.15 6.59 -14.64
N ALA A 283 -30.10 7.13 -15.41
CA ALA A 283 -31.21 7.90 -14.89
C ALA A 283 -32.13 7.07 -13.96
N LEU A 284 -32.36 5.80 -14.29
CA LEU A 284 -33.16 4.89 -13.45
C LEU A 284 -32.44 4.57 -12.14
N LYS A 285 -31.13 4.26 -12.21
CA LYS A 285 -30.31 4.01 -11.01
C LYS A 285 -30.19 5.25 -10.11
N LEU A 286 -30.06 6.45 -10.70
CA LEU A 286 -30.05 7.69 -9.93
C LEU A 286 -31.39 7.95 -9.24
N GLN A 287 -32.51 7.65 -9.92
CA GLN A 287 -33.85 7.79 -9.36
C GLN A 287 -34.10 6.84 -8.19
N SER A 288 -33.55 5.62 -8.22
CA SER A 288 -33.66 4.68 -7.10
C SER A 288 -32.80 5.07 -5.89
N LEU A 289 -31.69 5.77 -6.11
CA LEU A 289 -30.78 6.21 -5.04
C LEU A 289 -31.24 7.50 -4.35
N ILE A 290 -31.90 8.41 -5.08
CA ILE A 290 -32.35 9.70 -4.54
C ILE A 290 -33.85 9.83 -4.82
N SER A 291 -34.67 9.37 -3.87
CA SER A 291 -36.13 9.29 -3.99
C SER A 291 -36.84 10.66 -4.07
N HIS A 292 -36.19 11.74 -3.63
CA HIS A 292 -36.78 13.08 -3.49
C HIS A 292 -36.42 14.07 -4.62
N TRP A 293 -36.06 13.59 -5.82
CA TRP A 293 -35.79 14.48 -6.95
C TRP A 293 -37.07 15.09 -7.53
N ASP A 294 -37.32 16.38 -7.25
CA ASP A 294 -38.44 17.17 -7.76
C ASP A 294 -38.51 17.27 -9.30
N ARG A 295 -37.41 16.99 -10.01
CA ARG A 295 -37.33 17.05 -11.48
C ARG A 295 -36.72 15.77 -12.05
N LYS A 296 -37.30 15.28 -13.15
CA LYS A 296 -36.87 14.05 -13.84
C LYS A 296 -35.32 14.04 -14.04
N PRO A 297 -34.59 13.03 -13.53
CA PRO A 297 -33.12 12.89 -13.63
C PRO A 297 -32.52 13.21 -14.99
N LYS A 298 -33.25 12.82 -16.04
CA LYS A 298 -32.88 12.98 -17.44
C LYS A 298 -32.66 14.44 -17.86
N ARG A 299 -33.27 15.43 -17.18
CA ARG A 299 -33.07 16.86 -17.47
C ARG A 299 -31.72 17.36 -16.96
N TYR A 300 -31.26 16.88 -15.81
CA TYR A 300 -29.95 17.21 -15.25
C TYR A 300 -28.82 16.60 -16.08
N LEU A 301 -28.94 15.32 -16.42
CA LEU A 301 -27.98 14.61 -17.30
C LEU A 301 -27.85 15.21 -18.72
N LYS A 302 -28.77 16.09 -19.12
CA LYS A 302 -28.70 16.83 -20.39
C LYS A 302 -27.90 18.13 -20.30
N LYS A 303 -27.82 18.70 -19.10
CA LYS A 303 -27.12 19.96 -18.83
C LYS A 303 -25.64 19.77 -18.50
N LEU A 304 -25.25 18.57 -18.07
CA LEU A 304 -23.84 18.24 -17.83
C LEU A 304 -23.02 18.41 -19.11
N THR A 305 -21.88 19.08 -18.98
CA THR A 305 -20.87 19.16 -20.04
C THR A 305 -20.09 17.86 -20.12
N VAL A 306 -19.44 17.62 -21.27
CA VAL A 306 -18.53 16.47 -21.40
C VAL A 306 -17.40 16.55 -20.37
N GLY A 307 -16.92 17.77 -20.11
CA GLY A 307 -15.95 18.06 -19.07
C GLY A 307 -16.43 17.63 -17.70
N ASP A 308 -17.64 18.02 -17.29
CA ASP A 308 -18.18 17.64 -15.98
C ASP A 308 -18.24 16.12 -15.80
N VAL A 309 -18.61 15.38 -16.85
CA VAL A 309 -18.72 13.90 -16.78
C VAL A 309 -17.35 13.25 -16.68
N ILE A 310 -16.37 13.72 -17.47
CA ILE A 310 -14.99 13.23 -17.40
C ILE A 310 -14.40 13.55 -16.04
N ASP A 311 -14.56 14.79 -15.57
CA ASP A 311 -14.00 15.24 -14.30
C ASP A 311 -14.68 14.51 -13.13
N MET A 312 -16.00 14.29 -13.15
CA MET A 312 -16.71 13.44 -12.17
C MET A 312 -16.22 11.99 -12.17
N GLY A 313 -15.98 11.41 -13.35
CA GLY A 313 -15.46 10.04 -13.49
C GLY A 313 -14.03 9.93 -12.97
N LEU A 314 -13.17 10.87 -13.35
CA LEU A 314 -11.78 10.93 -12.93
C LEU A 314 -11.65 11.17 -11.43
N LEU A 315 -12.47 12.08 -10.87
CA LEU A 315 -12.55 12.32 -9.42
C LEU A 315 -13.00 11.08 -8.67
N ARG A 316 -13.99 10.33 -9.16
CA ARG A 316 -14.39 9.07 -8.52
C ARG A 316 -13.33 8.00 -8.61
N ALA A 317 -12.65 7.88 -9.75
CA ALA A 317 -11.56 6.92 -9.91
C ALA A 317 -10.39 7.26 -8.97
N SER A 318 -9.99 8.54 -8.91
CA SER A 318 -8.92 8.98 -8.02
C SER A 318 -9.30 8.92 -6.55
N SER A 319 -10.54 9.28 -6.17
CA SER A 319 -11.04 9.13 -4.79
C SER A 319 -11.12 7.67 -4.37
N THR A 320 -11.61 6.78 -5.24
CA THR A 320 -11.66 5.34 -4.94
C THR A 320 -10.25 4.78 -4.78
N ALA A 321 -9.35 5.12 -5.71
CA ALA A 321 -7.95 4.73 -5.64
C ALA A 321 -7.27 5.23 -4.35
N ALA A 322 -7.42 6.53 -4.02
CA ALA A 322 -6.86 7.13 -2.81
C ALA A 322 -7.46 6.54 -1.52
N LEU A 323 -8.76 6.22 -1.53
CA LEU A 323 -9.40 5.55 -0.41
C LEU A 323 -8.83 4.15 -0.21
N THR A 324 -8.58 3.42 -1.30
CA THR A 324 -7.95 2.09 -1.25
C THR A 324 -6.47 2.09 -0.90
N SER A 325 -5.69 3.05 -1.39
CA SER A 325 -4.24 3.03 -1.26
C SER A 325 -3.70 3.83 -0.08
N ALA A 326 -4.38 4.91 0.34
CA ALA A 326 -3.91 5.78 1.42
C ALA A 326 -4.81 5.67 2.65
N ILE A 327 -6.12 5.93 2.51
CA ILE A 327 -7.02 6.04 3.67
C ILE A 327 -7.16 4.72 4.41
N TYR A 328 -7.39 3.60 3.69
CA TYR A 328 -7.47 2.30 4.36
C TYR A 328 -6.15 1.90 5.00
N MET A 329 -5.00 2.13 4.34
CA MET A 329 -3.70 1.77 4.90
C MET A 329 -3.37 2.55 6.16
N ASP A 330 -3.60 3.87 6.15
CA ASP A 330 -3.40 4.71 7.34
C ASP A 330 -4.37 4.35 8.47
N ARG A 331 -5.62 4.02 8.13
CA ARG A 331 -6.61 3.60 9.12
C ARG A 331 -6.27 2.25 9.74
N ILE A 332 -5.85 1.27 8.93
CA ILE A 332 -5.47 -0.07 9.38
C ILE A 332 -4.23 0.02 10.28
N ARG A 333 -3.19 0.73 9.84
CA ARG A 333 -1.99 1.03 10.64
C ARG A 333 -2.35 1.70 11.97
N GLY A 334 -3.17 2.76 11.93
CA GLY A 334 -3.61 3.47 13.12
C GLY A 334 -4.41 2.59 14.10
N LEU A 335 -5.23 1.67 13.58
CA LEU A 335 -5.92 0.67 14.39
C LEU A 335 -4.95 -0.35 15.00
N GLY A 336 -3.91 -0.76 14.27
CA GLY A 336 -2.83 -1.62 14.79
C GLY A 336 -2.10 -0.98 15.97
N TYR A 337 -1.63 0.25 15.80
CA TYR A 337 -1.04 1.04 16.89
C TYR A 337 -2.00 1.22 18.06
N SER A 338 -3.23 1.66 17.81
CA SER A 338 -4.23 1.83 18.86
C SER A 338 -4.46 0.54 19.64
N THR A 339 -4.54 -0.60 18.96
CA THR A 339 -4.74 -1.90 19.61
C THR A 339 -3.54 -2.28 20.48
N ALA A 340 -2.31 -2.08 20.01
CA ALA A 340 -1.11 -2.41 20.77
C ALA A 340 -0.91 -1.48 21.98
N PHE A 341 -1.06 -0.16 21.80
CA PHE A 341 -0.87 0.84 22.86
C PHE A 341 -2.03 0.93 23.85
N SER A 342 -3.23 0.40 23.52
CA SER A 342 -4.35 0.35 24.48
C SER A 342 -4.26 -0.85 25.43
N ARG A 343 -3.22 -1.67 25.32
CA ARG A 343 -3.02 -2.83 26.18
C ARG A 343 -2.33 -2.41 27.47
N GLU A 344 -3.06 -2.55 28.57
CA GLU A 344 -2.55 -2.31 29.93
C GLU A 344 -1.29 -3.15 30.22
N ASP A 345 -1.22 -4.37 29.70
CA ASP A 345 -0.08 -5.25 29.91
C ASP A 345 1.19 -4.89 29.10
N LEU A 346 1.09 -3.91 28.19
CA LEU A 346 2.19 -3.40 27.38
C LEU A 346 2.53 -1.93 27.63
N GLN A 347 1.78 -1.23 28.49
CA GLN A 347 1.84 0.23 28.62
C GLN A 347 3.27 0.76 28.82
N ASP A 348 4.06 0.11 29.68
CA ASP A 348 5.46 0.48 29.94
C ASP A 348 6.46 -0.42 29.21
N LYS A 349 6.00 -1.22 28.24
CA LYS A 349 6.79 -2.24 27.52
C LYS A 349 6.58 -2.16 26.03
N ILE A 350 6.26 -0.98 25.52
CA ILE A 350 6.02 -0.74 24.10
C ILE A 350 6.69 0.55 23.66
N LEU A 351 7.35 0.50 22.50
CA LEU A 351 8.05 1.62 21.91
C LEU A 351 7.72 1.71 20.41
N ALA A 352 7.38 2.90 19.93
CA ALA A 352 7.29 3.17 18.50
C ALA A 352 8.66 3.60 17.97
N ASN A 353 9.10 2.99 16.85
CA ASN A 353 10.31 3.38 16.14
C ASN A 353 9.98 3.80 14.71
N GLU A 354 9.59 5.06 14.56
CA GLU A 354 9.29 5.62 13.24
C GLU A 354 10.55 6.09 12.52
N ILE A 355 10.64 5.87 11.21
CA ILE A 355 11.78 6.30 10.38
C ILE A 355 11.99 7.84 10.38
N PHE A 356 10.98 8.62 10.77
CA PHE A 356 11.05 10.09 10.87
C PHE A 356 11.21 10.60 12.31
N ALA A 357 11.39 9.70 13.30
CA ALA A 357 11.45 10.07 14.72
C ALA A 357 12.49 11.17 14.98
N LEU A 358 13.67 11.05 14.37
CA LEU A 358 14.75 12.04 14.51
C LEU A 358 14.42 13.41 13.90
N GLN A 359 13.68 13.46 12.77
CA GLN A 359 13.24 14.73 12.20
C GLN A 359 12.27 15.46 13.13
N LYS A 360 11.37 14.72 13.79
CA LYS A 360 10.44 15.27 14.79
C LYS A 360 11.19 15.73 16.03
N ALA A 361 12.13 14.92 16.51
CA ALA A 361 12.93 15.19 17.71
C ALA A 361 13.69 16.53 17.66
N ARG A 362 14.11 16.98 16.47
CA ARG A 362 14.77 18.28 16.28
C ARG A 362 13.92 19.50 16.62
N GLN A 363 12.61 19.34 16.57
CA GLN A 363 11.66 20.42 16.88
C GLN A 363 11.26 20.42 18.36
N LEU A 364 11.69 19.41 19.12
CA LEU A 364 11.41 19.29 20.54
C LEU A 364 12.43 20.08 21.36
N ASP A 365 11.93 20.73 22.41
CA ASP A 365 12.74 21.36 23.44
C ASP A 365 12.17 20.90 24.80
N ASP A 366 12.61 19.73 25.22
CA ASP A 366 12.15 19.03 26.41
C ASP A 366 13.34 18.66 27.32
N PRO A 367 13.10 18.24 28.58
CA PRO A 367 14.16 17.92 29.54
C PRO A 367 15.18 16.88 29.03
N PHE A 368 14.73 15.90 28.23
CA PHE A 368 15.61 14.88 27.66
C PHE A 368 16.56 15.49 26.62
N ILE A 369 16.07 16.37 25.75
CA ILE A 369 16.90 17.10 24.80
C ILE A 369 17.90 18.02 25.52
N HIS A 370 17.50 18.67 26.62
CA HIS A 370 18.42 19.46 27.44
C HIS A 370 19.55 18.61 28.04
N GLU A 371 19.24 17.41 28.52
CA GLU A 371 20.24 16.45 28.99
C GLU A 371 21.21 16.06 27.88
N LEU A 372 20.71 15.71 26.69
CA LEU A 372 21.58 15.36 25.56
C LEU A 372 22.48 16.54 25.15
N LYS A 373 21.97 17.78 25.16
CA LYS A 373 22.77 18.99 24.91
C LYS A 373 23.86 19.16 25.97
N ALA A 374 23.56 18.95 27.25
CA ALA A 374 24.54 19.04 28.34
C ALA A 374 25.66 18.01 28.20
N GLN A 375 25.37 16.85 27.61
CA GLN A 375 26.35 15.79 27.36
C GLN A 375 27.03 15.87 25.98
N GLU A 376 26.90 17.01 25.27
CA GLU A 376 27.42 17.24 23.92
C GLU A 376 26.94 16.19 22.89
N ALA A 377 25.77 15.59 23.13
CA ALA A 377 25.19 14.52 22.34
C ALA A 377 24.02 15.00 21.45
N TRP A 378 23.91 16.32 21.24
CA TRP A 378 22.85 16.97 20.45
C TRP A 378 23.31 18.35 19.95
N PRO A 379 22.91 18.80 18.74
CA PRO A 379 22.02 18.17 17.76
C PRO A 379 22.71 17.15 16.84
N PRO A 380 21.96 16.22 16.22
CA PRO A 380 22.50 15.28 15.24
C PRO A 380 23.25 15.98 14.10
N PRO A 381 24.34 15.40 13.57
CA PRO A 381 25.11 16.01 12.49
C PRO A 381 24.29 16.10 11.18
N PRO A 382 24.59 17.05 10.28
CA PRO A 382 23.86 17.22 9.01
C PRO A 382 23.81 15.96 8.14
N GLU A 383 24.86 15.12 8.18
CA GLU A 383 24.88 13.86 7.43
C GLU A 383 23.82 12.87 7.95
N MET A 384 23.56 12.86 9.26
CA MET A 384 22.49 12.02 9.82
C MET A 384 21.11 12.49 9.33
N ASP A 385 20.89 13.80 9.21
CA ASP A 385 19.64 14.32 8.63
C ASP A 385 19.47 13.86 7.19
N ARG A 386 20.53 13.96 6.39
CA ARG A 386 20.54 13.52 5.00
C ARG A 386 20.16 12.04 4.89
N ILE A 387 20.73 11.19 5.74
CA ILE A 387 20.43 9.75 5.77
C ILE A 387 18.96 9.53 6.13
N VAL A 388 18.47 10.19 7.18
CA VAL A 388 17.07 10.10 7.60
C VAL A 388 16.14 10.59 6.49
N ASP A 389 16.46 11.70 5.82
CA ASP A 389 15.67 12.28 4.73
C ASP A 389 15.59 11.33 3.51
N ILE A 390 16.71 10.70 3.13
CA ILE A 390 16.74 9.72 2.04
C ILE A 390 15.88 8.51 2.40
N ALA A 391 16.09 7.94 3.58
CA ALA A 391 15.36 6.77 4.07
C ALA A 391 13.85 7.05 4.18
N ALA A 392 13.49 8.20 4.73
CA ALA A 392 12.13 8.72 4.88
C ALA A 392 11.36 8.90 3.56
N ASN A 393 12.06 9.25 2.48
CA ASN A 393 11.47 9.46 1.15
C ASN A 393 11.66 8.26 0.21
N MET A 394 12.20 7.15 0.72
CA MET A 394 12.44 5.96 -0.07
C MET A 394 11.12 5.32 -0.50
N GLN A 395 10.97 5.09 -1.79
CA GLN A 395 9.84 4.35 -2.33
C GLN A 395 10.02 2.86 -2.07
N THR A 396 8.91 2.13 -1.93
CA THR A 396 8.94 0.66 -1.92
C THR A 396 9.37 0.16 -3.30
N LYS A 397 10.63 -0.24 -3.43
CA LYS A 397 11.22 -0.76 -4.66
C LYS A 397 11.47 -2.26 -4.55
N LEU A 398 11.42 -2.96 -5.69
CA LEU A 398 11.77 -4.38 -5.78
C LEU A 398 13.29 -4.59 -5.84
N TRP A 399 14.04 -3.60 -6.32
CA TRP A 399 15.49 -3.64 -6.44
C TRP A 399 16.14 -2.55 -5.59
N ILE A 400 17.41 -2.76 -5.27
CA ILE A 400 18.23 -1.89 -4.43
C ILE A 400 19.08 -1.05 -5.38
N ASP A 401 18.89 0.27 -5.36
CA ASP A 401 19.74 1.17 -6.13
C ASP A 401 21.01 1.52 -5.37
N HIS A 402 22.09 1.72 -6.11
CA HIS A 402 23.32 2.28 -5.59
C HIS A 402 23.30 3.80 -5.71
N GLU A 403 23.90 4.47 -4.75
CA GLU A 403 24.17 5.89 -4.86
C GLU A 403 25.11 6.15 -6.06
N LYS A 404 24.77 7.13 -6.91
CA LYS A 404 25.46 7.34 -8.20
C LYS A 404 26.97 7.56 -8.06
N ASP A 405 27.39 8.21 -6.98
CA ASP A 405 28.78 8.61 -6.72
C ASP A 405 29.25 8.17 -5.33
N GLY A 406 28.55 7.22 -4.69
CA GLY A 406 28.79 6.83 -3.31
C GLY A 406 28.96 5.32 -3.12
N PRO A 407 29.62 4.89 -2.03
CA PRO A 407 29.82 3.47 -1.74
C PRO A 407 28.55 2.79 -1.20
N HIS A 408 27.50 3.57 -0.91
CA HIS A 408 26.29 3.15 -0.22
C HIS A 408 25.15 2.83 -1.20
N ASN A 409 24.17 2.08 -0.71
CA ASN A 409 22.97 1.71 -1.46
C ASN A 409 21.72 2.01 -0.64
N ASP A 410 20.54 1.89 -1.26
CA ASP A 410 19.25 2.16 -0.62
C ASP A 410 19.08 1.46 0.75
N LEU A 411 19.49 0.19 0.88
CA LEU A 411 19.41 -0.54 2.14
C LEU A 411 20.35 0.01 3.21
N ASP A 412 21.54 0.47 2.85
CA ASP A 412 22.49 1.05 3.79
C ASP A 412 21.89 2.29 4.48
N PHE A 413 21.22 3.16 3.71
CA PHE A 413 20.51 4.32 4.25
C PHE A 413 19.37 3.91 5.20
N LEU A 414 18.55 2.91 4.82
CA LEU A 414 17.49 2.40 5.68
C LEU A 414 18.02 1.81 6.99
N VAL A 415 19.10 1.02 6.91
CA VAL A 415 19.71 0.39 8.09
C VAL A 415 20.26 1.44 9.04
N VAL A 416 20.99 2.43 8.53
CA VAL A 416 21.58 3.48 9.37
C VAL A 416 20.49 4.36 9.96
N CYS A 417 19.47 4.75 9.18
CA CYS A 417 18.32 5.46 9.71
C CYS A 417 17.63 4.67 10.83
N GLY A 418 17.43 3.36 10.65
CA GLY A 418 16.89 2.46 11.67
C GLY A 418 17.77 2.40 12.93
N GLN A 419 19.09 2.30 12.78
CA GLN A 419 20.07 2.29 13.88
C GLN A 419 20.05 3.59 14.68
N SER A 420 20.03 4.75 14.00
CA SER A 420 19.99 6.05 14.66
C SER A 420 18.66 6.31 15.35
N THR A 421 17.54 6.04 14.68
CA THR A 421 16.19 6.23 15.25
C THR A 421 15.97 5.34 16.46
N ILE A 422 16.35 4.05 16.40
CA ILE A 422 16.14 3.16 17.55
C ILE A 422 17.04 3.51 18.72
N CYS A 423 18.28 3.93 18.48
CA CYS A 423 19.18 4.36 19.55
C CYS A 423 18.60 5.57 20.28
N TYR A 424 18.15 6.58 19.53
CA TYR A 424 17.47 7.76 20.09
C TYR A 424 16.20 7.40 20.87
N ASN A 425 15.29 6.62 20.24
CA ASN A 425 14.00 6.28 20.84
C ASN A 425 14.17 5.40 22.09
N LEU A 426 15.16 4.50 22.10
CA LEU A 426 15.47 3.69 23.28
C LEU A 426 16.01 4.54 24.43
N MET A 427 16.94 5.46 24.17
CA MET A 427 17.43 6.39 25.20
C MET A 427 16.28 7.22 25.78
N ARG A 428 15.40 7.72 24.91
CA ARG A 428 14.24 8.50 25.31
C ARG A 428 13.28 7.69 26.19
N TYR A 429 12.92 6.48 25.77
CA TYR A 429 12.09 5.55 26.54
C TYR A 429 12.70 5.25 27.92
N LEU A 430 14.00 4.94 27.98
CA LEU A 430 14.68 4.71 29.26
C LEU A 430 14.61 5.96 30.17
N TRP A 431 14.73 7.16 29.59
CA TRP A 431 14.72 8.41 30.34
C TRP A 431 13.33 8.84 30.80
N GLU A 432 12.31 8.67 29.96
CA GLU A 432 10.94 9.14 30.23
C GLU A 432 10.12 8.12 31.01
N ASP A 433 10.23 6.83 30.67
CA ASP A 433 9.32 5.79 31.17
C ASP A 433 9.96 4.94 32.28
N LEU A 434 11.30 4.89 32.39
CA LEU A 434 11.99 4.09 33.42
C LEU A 434 12.62 4.91 34.56
N ARG A 435 12.14 6.15 34.74
CA ARG A 435 12.53 7.04 35.84
C ARG A 435 11.31 7.51 36.63
N ASP A 436 11.47 7.61 37.94
CA ASP A 436 10.46 8.18 38.83
C ASP A 436 10.39 9.72 38.70
N GLU A 437 9.33 10.33 39.23
CA GLU A 437 9.12 11.79 39.22
C GLU A 437 10.26 12.56 39.92
N ASP A 438 10.95 11.92 40.87
CA ASP A 438 12.11 12.48 41.57
C ASP A 438 13.42 12.38 40.76
N GLY A 439 13.37 11.76 39.59
CA GLY A 439 14.48 11.56 38.68
C GLY A 439 15.34 10.33 38.97
N SER A 440 14.98 9.51 39.97
CA SER A 440 15.65 8.23 40.24
C SER A 440 15.26 7.15 39.21
N TRP A 441 16.09 6.13 39.03
CA TRP A 441 15.82 5.02 38.10
C TRP A 441 14.98 3.94 38.78
N LEU A 442 13.92 3.46 38.11
CA LEU A 442 13.05 2.40 38.63
C LEU A 442 13.84 1.11 38.97
N ASP A 443 14.78 0.74 38.09
CA ASP A 443 15.80 -0.27 38.37
C ASP A 443 17.18 0.40 38.18
N PRO A 444 18.04 0.42 39.20
CA PRO A 444 19.40 0.97 39.10
C PRO A 444 20.23 0.40 37.93
N LYS A 445 19.93 -0.81 37.45
CA LYS A 445 20.59 -1.39 36.27
C LYS A 445 20.27 -0.63 34.99
N MET A 446 19.11 0.02 34.89
CA MET A 446 18.68 0.75 33.70
C MET A 446 19.56 1.97 33.43
N GLN A 447 20.14 2.56 34.47
CA GLN A 447 21.15 3.60 34.31
C GLN A 447 22.32 3.11 33.43
N GLY A 448 22.84 1.90 33.70
CA GLY A 448 23.93 1.32 32.92
C GLY A 448 23.53 1.02 31.47
N VAL A 449 22.26 0.66 31.23
CA VAL A 449 21.71 0.48 29.88
C VAL A 449 21.61 1.81 29.14
N PHE A 450 21.14 2.86 29.80
CA PHE A 450 21.06 4.21 29.25
C PHE A 450 22.45 4.75 28.90
N GLU A 451 23.41 4.62 29.81
CA GLU A 451 24.80 5.03 29.55
C GLU A 451 25.42 4.25 28.38
N HIS A 452 25.06 2.97 28.21
CA HIS A 452 25.47 2.20 27.04
C HIS A 452 24.84 2.72 25.75
N ALA A 453 23.53 2.95 25.74
CA ALA A 453 22.82 3.51 24.60
C ALA A 453 23.40 4.89 24.22
N LEU A 454 23.71 5.73 25.21
CA LEU A 454 24.34 7.03 24.99
C LEU A 454 25.74 6.94 24.39
N ARG A 455 26.55 5.96 24.80
CA ARG A 455 27.86 5.72 24.17
C ARG A 455 27.71 5.31 22.71
N GLU A 456 26.77 4.43 22.39
CA GLU A 456 26.51 4.04 20.99
C GLU A 456 25.95 5.22 20.18
N TRP A 457 25.10 6.06 20.78
CA TRP A 457 24.63 7.29 20.17
C TRP A 457 25.77 8.25 19.86
N LYS A 458 26.70 8.46 20.80
CA LYS A 458 27.89 9.31 20.57
C LYS A 458 28.74 8.82 19.40
N LYS A 459 28.90 7.50 19.22
CA LYS A 459 29.57 6.96 18.02
C LYS A 459 28.84 7.31 16.72
N LEU A 460 27.51 7.30 16.72
CA LEU A 460 26.70 7.72 15.57
C LEU A 460 26.76 9.23 15.34
N MET A 461 26.92 10.03 16.40
CA MET A 461 27.12 11.49 16.30
C MET A 461 28.47 11.82 15.67
N ASP A 462 29.52 11.06 15.98
CA ASP A 462 30.85 11.22 15.40
C ASP A 462 30.90 10.72 13.93
N ASP A 463 30.35 9.53 13.68
CA ASP A 463 30.22 8.92 12.36
C ASP A 463 28.89 8.17 12.26
N PRO A 464 27.88 8.71 11.54
CA PRO A 464 26.58 8.07 11.37
C PRO A 464 26.68 6.65 10.78
N TRP A 465 27.75 6.33 10.05
CA TRP A 465 27.95 5.03 9.41
C TRP A 465 28.64 3.99 10.30
N SER A 466 29.09 4.37 11.49
CA SER A 466 29.93 3.55 12.38
C SER A 466 29.32 2.17 12.67
N LEU A 467 28.05 2.12 13.09
CA LEU A 467 27.37 0.86 13.40
C LEU A 467 27.13 -0.03 12.18
N LEU A 468 26.94 0.56 10.99
CA LEU A 468 26.83 -0.19 9.75
C LEU A 468 28.19 -0.81 9.37
N LYS A 469 29.28 -0.04 9.49
CA LYS A 469 30.65 -0.52 9.23
C LYS A 469 30.97 -1.70 10.15
N ASP A 470 30.72 -1.56 11.45
CA ASP A 470 30.87 -2.62 12.45
C ASP A 470 30.09 -3.88 12.09
N ARG A 471 28.81 -3.72 11.70
CA ARG A 471 27.94 -4.84 11.30
C ARG A 471 28.48 -5.55 10.07
N LYS A 472 28.90 -4.80 9.04
CA LYS A 472 29.41 -5.38 7.80
C LYS A 472 30.73 -6.11 8.03
N GLN A 473 31.62 -5.59 8.87
CA GLN A 473 32.89 -6.24 9.24
C GLN A 473 32.71 -7.54 10.04
N LYS A 474 31.70 -7.59 10.92
CA LYS A 474 31.38 -8.77 11.74
C LYS A 474 30.50 -9.78 10.99
N SER A 475 30.17 -9.52 9.71
CA SER A 475 29.28 -10.37 8.93
C SER A 475 29.93 -11.71 8.61
N ARG A 476 29.13 -12.78 8.64
CA ARG A 476 29.54 -14.10 8.15
C ARG A 476 29.45 -14.22 6.63
N LEU A 477 28.87 -13.23 5.96
CA LEU A 477 28.73 -13.19 4.50
C LEU A 477 29.98 -12.55 3.87
N PRO A 478 30.75 -13.29 3.04
CA PRO A 478 31.96 -12.77 2.42
C PRO A 478 31.72 -11.51 1.58
N GLU A 479 30.56 -11.37 0.92
CA GLU A 479 30.26 -10.19 0.10
C GLU A 479 30.15 -8.91 0.95
N LEU A 480 29.58 -9.01 2.16
CA LEU A 480 29.46 -7.88 3.08
C LEU A 480 30.82 -7.48 3.67
N ASN A 481 31.68 -8.45 3.97
CA ASN A 481 33.06 -8.19 4.42
C ASN A 481 33.89 -7.50 3.32
N ALA A 482 33.75 -7.96 2.07
CA ALA A 482 34.43 -7.35 0.92
C ALA A 482 33.92 -5.92 0.64
N HIS A 483 32.62 -5.66 0.81
CA HIS A 483 32.07 -4.31 0.72
C HIS A 483 32.63 -3.39 1.81
N ALA A 484 32.68 -3.85 3.07
CA ALA A 484 33.25 -3.09 4.18
C ALA A 484 34.71 -2.67 3.92
N ALA A 485 35.53 -3.58 3.37
CA ALA A 485 36.91 -3.29 3.01
C ALA A 485 37.02 -2.19 1.94
N LYS A 486 36.13 -2.19 0.93
CA LYS A 486 36.09 -1.14 -0.11
C LYS A 486 35.70 0.22 0.45
N VAL A 487 34.68 0.28 1.31
CA VAL A 487 34.23 1.53 1.94
C VAL A 487 35.32 2.13 2.83
N ALA A 488 36.08 1.29 3.54
CA ALA A 488 37.19 1.73 4.38
C ALA A 488 38.38 2.31 3.59
N THR A 489 38.54 1.95 2.31
CA THR A 489 39.60 2.48 1.43
C THR A 489 39.21 3.72 0.64
N SER A 490 37.92 4.08 0.60
CA SER A 490 37.39 5.23 -0.16
C SER A 490 37.10 6.48 0.69
N ALA A 491 37.21 6.37 2.01
CA ALA A 491 37.19 7.47 2.97
C ALA A 491 38.64 7.81 3.36
#